data_AF-A0A7S0C1W1-F1
#
_entry.id   AF-A0A7S0C1W1-F1
#
_cell.length_a   1.000
_cell.length_b   1.000
_cell.length_c   1.000
_cell.angle_alpha   90.00
_cell.angle_beta   90.00
_cell.angle_gamma   90.00
#
_symmetry.space_group_name_H-M   'P 1'
#
loop_
_entity.id
_entity.type
_entity.pdbx_description
1 polymer ?
#
loop_
_entity_poly.entity_id
_entity_poly.type
_entity_poly.pdbx_seq_one_letter_code
_entity_poly.pdbx_strand_id
1 'polypeptide(L)'
;NRLSRFLLPESFIMDCNSEQVLLETASLYKGWHQGGQIIVGNDKYIWLTIGDSGTTGLEDLREMSWVTDHGKLFGKVVRITETGRIPDDNPHMGVDSVRCHLTGLADYAKHPEVCLGVSQSVPHGQRL
;
A
#
# COMPACT_ATOMS: atom_id res chain seq x y z
N ASN A 1 6.68 5.24 -0.57
CA ASN A 1 6.34 4.96 0.84
C ASN A 1 6.89 3.61 1.24
N ARG A 2 7.53 3.50 2.41
CA ARG A 2 7.97 2.24 3.00
C ARG A 2 7.40 2.11 4.41
N LEU A 3 6.79 0.96 4.70
CA LEU A 3 6.38 0.54 6.03
C LEU A 3 7.35 -0.55 6.50
N SER A 4 8.07 -0.25 7.56
CA SER A 4 9.03 -1.16 8.17
C SER A 4 8.67 -1.44 9.64
N ARG A 5 8.97 -2.65 10.08
CA ARG A 5 8.95 -3.07 11.48
C ARG A 5 10.37 -3.12 12.00
N PHE A 6 10.54 -2.71 13.25
CA PHE A 6 11.81 -2.81 13.98
C PHE A 6 11.55 -3.47 15.34
N LEU A 7 12.58 -4.12 15.89
CA LEU A 7 12.59 -4.62 17.25
C LEU A 7 12.97 -3.49 18.21
N LEU A 8 12.14 -3.29 19.24
CA LEU A 8 12.49 -2.49 20.40
C LEU A 8 12.90 -3.43 21.54
N PRO A 9 14.21 -3.65 21.76
CA PRO A 9 14.70 -4.48 22.86
C PRO A 9 14.50 -3.79 24.22
N GLU A 10 14.77 -4.53 25.31
CA GLU A 10 14.65 -4.02 26.70
C GLU A 10 15.55 -2.82 27.01
N SER A 11 16.61 -2.60 26.21
CA SER A 11 17.45 -1.41 26.33
C SER A 11 16.75 -0.12 25.90
N PHE A 12 15.56 -0.21 25.31
CA PHE A 12 14.80 0.90 24.71
C PHE A 12 15.55 1.66 23.61
N ILE A 13 16.59 1.04 23.04
CA ILE A 13 17.29 1.53 21.86
C ILE A 13 16.89 0.63 20.70
N MET A 14 16.20 1.22 19.71
CA MET A 14 15.79 0.52 18.50
C MET A 14 17.02 -0.06 17.78
N ASP A 15 16.95 -1.34 17.40
CA ASP A 15 17.98 -1.97 16.58
C ASP A 15 17.71 -1.67 15.10
N CYS A 16 18.49 -0.77 14.49
CA CYS A 16 18.35 -0.44 13.07
C CYS A 16 18.60 -1.64 12.15
N ASN A 17 19.36 -2.66 12.58
CA ASN A 17 19.61 -3.86 11.78
C ASN A 17 18.43 -4.85 11.82
N SER A 18 17.45 -4.61 12.68
CA SER A 18 16.24 -5.43 12.79
C SER A 18 15.15 -5.05 11.78
N GLU A 19 15.44 -4.15 10.83
CA GLU A 19 14.46 -3.69 9.84
C GLU A 19 13.84 -4.89 9.10
N GLN A 20 12.53 -5.00 9.21
CA GLN A 20 11.71 -5.85 8.37
C GLN A 20 10.79 -4.99 7.52
N VAL A 21 11.07 -4.90 6.23
CA VAL A 21 10.21 -4.22 5.27
C VAL A 21 8.91 -5.03 5.10
N LEU A 22 7.79 -4.44 5.50
CA LEU A 22 6.46 -5.05 5.38
C LEU A 22 5.74 -4.61 4.10
N LEU A 23 6.02 -3.38 3.64
CA LEU A 23 5.49 -2.84 2.41
C LEU A 23 6.40 -1.73 1.86
N GLU A 24 6.55 -1.67 0.56
CA GLU A 24 7.24 -0.62 -0.18
C GLU A 24 6.51 -0.34 -1.50
N THR A 25 6.31 0.94 -1.80
CA THR A 25 5.75 1.39 -3.08
C THR A 25 6.86 1.79 -4.04
N ALA A 26 6.53 1.86 -5.32
CA ALA A 26 7.36 2.52 -6.32
C ALA A 26 7.66 3.98 -5.93
N SER A 27 8.63 4.56 -6.64
CA SER A 27 9.01 5.96 -6.51
C SER A 27 7.79 6.87 -6.61
N LEU A 28 7.77 7.88 -5.75
CA LEU A 28 6.73 8.90 -5.74
C LEU A 28 6.83 9.73 -7.02
N TYR A 29 5.68 10.06 -7.61
CA TYR A 29 5.60 10.90 -8.80
C TYR A 29 5.82 12.37 -8.46
N LYS A 30 5.08 12.87 -7.47
CA LYS A 30 5.19 14.23 -6.94
C LYS A 30 5.53 14.21 -5.45
N GLY A 31 5.94 15.36 -4.92
CA GLY A 31 6.28 15.55 -3.51
C GLY A 31 5.09 15.66 -2.55
N TRP A 32 3.85 15.57 -3.04
CA TRP A 32 2.62 15.70 -2.26
C TRP A 32 1.70 14.48 -2.39
N HIS A 33 0.68 14.42 -1.53
CA HIS A 33 -0.30 13.33 -1.43
C HIS A 33 0.36 11.95 -1.21
N GLN A 34 1.24 11.86 -0.22
CA GLN A 34 1.90 10.59 0.09
C GLN A 34 1.05 9.66 0.96
N GLY A 35 0.09 10.19 1.71
CA GLY A 35 -0.57 9.42 2.76
C GLY A 35 0.44 9.07 3.86
N GLY A 36 0.42 7.83 4.34
CA GLY A 36 1.36 7.31 5.34
C GLY A 36 0.75 7.13 6.74
N GLN A 37 -0.56 7.29 6.90
CA GLN A 37 -1.20 7.01 8.18
C GLN A 37 -1.18 5.50 8.45
N ILE A 38 -0.77 5.12 9.66
CA ILE A 38 -0.70 3.73 10.11
C ILE A 38 -1.60 3.58 11.34
N ILE A 39 -2.45 2.56 11.35
CA ILE A 39 -3.26 2.17 12.49
C ILE A 39 -3.13 0.66 12.70
N VAL A 40 -2.91 0.23 13.95
CA VAL A 40 -3.12 -1.17 14.35
C VAL A 40 -4.56 -1.28 14.83
N GLY A 41 -5.39 -1.98 14.06
CA GLY A 41 -6.81 -2.12 14.36
C GLY A 41 -7.07 -3.09 15.51
N ASN A 42 -8.27 -3.01 16.09
CA ASN A 42 -8.74 -3.97 17.10
C ASN A 42 -8.87 -5.40 16.52
N ASP A 43 -8.97 -5.49 15.19
CA ASP A 43 -8.95 -6.71 14.38
C ASP A 43 -7.54 -7.32 14.19
N LYS A 44 -6.51 -6.71 14.80
CA LYS A 44 -5.10 -7.15 14.74
C LYS A 44 -4.47 -7.05 13.35
N TYR A 45 -5.05 -6.25 12.47
CA TYR A 45 -4.44 -5.87 11.20
C TYR A 45 -3.76 -4.51 11.29
N ILE A 46 -2.76 -4.32 10.43
CA ILE A 46 -2.17 -3.02 10.16
C ILE A 46 -2.90 -2.42 8.97
N TRP A 47 -3.47 -1.24 9.19
CA TRP A 47 -4.12 -0.42 8.19
C TRP A 47 -3.19 0.74 7.82
N LEU A 48 -2.93 0.90 6.53
CA LEU A 48 -2.05 1.93 5.98
C LEU A 48 -2.80 2.74 4.91
N THR A 49 -2.69 4.06 4.92
CA THR A 49 -3.07 4.88 3.77
C THR A 49 -1.87 5.12 2.86
N ILE A 50 -2.05 4.93 1.56
CA ILE A 50 -1.06 5.27 0.53
C ILE A 50 -1.74 6.27 -0.39
N GLY A 51 -1.23 7.50 -0.41
CA GLY A 51 -1.81 8.54 -1.25
C GLY A 51 -1.55 8.29 -2.74
N ASP A 52 -2.16 9.10 -3.59
CA ASP A 52 -2.07 8.98 -5.06
C ASP A 52 -0.75 9.53 -5.64
N SER A 53 0.16 10.03 -4.81
CA SER A 53 1.41 10.66 -5.22
C SER A 53 1.22 11.86 -6.16
N GLY A 54 0.10 12.57 -6.03
CA GLY A 54 -0.23 13.74 -6.86
C GLY A 54 -0.73 13.38 -8.26
N THR A 55 -1.05 12.10 -8.50
CA THR A 55 -1.70 11.64 -9.74
C THR A 55 -3.22 11.75 -9.61
N THR A 56 -3.69 13.00 -9.51
CA THR A 56 -5.12 13.25 -9.64
C THR A 56 -5.47 13.02 -11.11
N GLY A 57 -6.45 12.16 -11.42
CA GLY A 57 -6.90 11.87 -12.79
C GLY A 57 -7.54 13.06 -13.53
N LEU A 58 -7.30 14.29 -13.06
CA LEU A 58 -7.79 15.57 -13.57
C LEU A 58 -6.70 16.35 -14.31
N GLU A 59 -5.42 16.06 -14.06
CA GLU A 59 -4.30 16.66 -14.80
C GLU A 59 -4.02 15.85 -16.07
N ASP A 60 -4.71 16.24 -17.14
CA ASP A 60 -4.45 16.01 -18.58
C ASP A 60 -4.51 14.60 -19.17
N LEU A 61 -4.45 13.48 -18.44
CA LEU A 61 -4.67 12.16 -19.07
C LEU A 61 -5.44 11.20 -18.17
N ARG A 62 -6.58 10.71 -18.68
CA ARG A 62 -7.34 9.59 -18.09
C ARG A 62 -6.47 8.33 -17.88
N GLU A 63 -5.27 8.31 -18.45
CA GLU A 63 -4.28 7.23 -18.36
C GLU A 63 -3.46 7.20 -17.06
N MET A 64 -3.54 8.23 -16.20
CA MET A 64 -2.77 8.30 -14.95
C MET A 64 -3.60 8.21 -13.67
N SER A 65 -4.84 7.71 -13.73
CA SER A 65 -5.64 7.50 -12.51
C SER A 65 -5.12 6.28 -11.73
N TRP A 66 -4.00 6.44 -11.02
CA TRP A 66 -3.42 5.37 -10.19
C TRP A 66 -4.35 4.95 -9.06
N VAL A 67 -5.25 5.86 -8.65
CA VAL A 67 -6.34 5.58 -7.72
C VAL A 67 -7.25 4.46 -8.21
N THR A 68 -7.57 4.43 -9.51
CA THR A 68 -8.41 3.38 -10.12
C THR A 68 -7.61 2.22 -10.68
N ASP A 69 -6.29 2.36 -10.80
CA ASP A 69 -5.42 1.26 -11.21
C ASP A 69 -5.26 0.26 -10.08
N HIS A 70 -5.84 -0.93 -10.26
CA HIS A 70 -5.79 -2.00 -9.28
C HIS A 70 -4.43 -2.70 -9.24
N GLY A 71 -3.57 -2.50 -10.25
CA GLY A 71 -2.20 -2.98 -10.27
C GLY A 71 -1.22 -2.06 -9.52
N LYS A 72 -1.70 -0.97 -8.91
CA LYS A 72 -0.88 -0.02 -8.15
C LYS A 72 -1.43 0.19 -6.74
N LEU A 73 -0.53 0.31 -5.77
CA LEU A 73 -0.89 0.62 -4.38
C LEU A 73 -1.15 2.12 -4.12
N PHE A 74 -0.93 2.99 -5.10
CA PHE A 74 -1.21 4.42 -4.96
C PHE A 74 -2.72 4.71 -4.88
N GLY A 75 -3.08 5.64 -3.99
CA GLY A 75 -4.48 6.05 -3.75
C GLY A 75 -5.33 4.99 -3.06
N LYS A 76 -4.72 4.13 -2.23
CA LYS A 76 -5.37 2.98 -1.59
C LYS A 76 -5.31 3.04 -0.08
N VAL A 77 -6.29 2.41 0.56
CA VAL A 77 -6.13 1.88 1.91
C VAL A 77 -5.65 0.44 1.76
N VAL A 78 -4.62 0.08 2.52
CA VAL A 78 -4.02 -1.24 2.53
C VAL A 78 -4.22 -1.89 3.89
N ARG A 79 -4.59 -3.17 3.89
CA ARG A 79 -4.74 -3.98 5.10
C ARG A 79 -3.81 -5.19 5.02
N ILE A 80 -2.88 -5.28 5.97
CA ILE A 80 -1.93 -6.39 6.10
C ILE A 80 -1.95 -6.97 7.52
N THR A 81 -1.51 -8.20 7.66
CA THR A 81 -1.18 -8.78 8.97
C THR A 81 0.05 -8.09 9.57
N GLU A 82 0.24 -8.28 10.87
CA GLU A 82 1.44 -7.86 11.59
C GLU A 82 2.75 -8.34 10.94
N THR A 83 2.77 -9.51 10.30
CA THR A 83 3.96 -10.05 9.63
C THR A 83 4.04 -9.68 8.13
N GLY A 84 3.23 -8.74 7.65
CA GLY A 84 3.22 -8.31 6.25
C GLY A 84 2.56 -9.30 5.26
N ARG A 85 1.87 -10.34 5.76
CA ARG A 85 1.02 -11.20 4.94
C ARG A 85 -0.29 -10.50 4.60
N ILE A 86 -0.92 -10.91 3.51
CA ILE A 86 -2.25 -10.42 3.10
C ILE A 86 -3.33 -11.22 3.85
N PRO A 87 -4.30 -10.58 4.50
CA PRO A 87 -5.46 -11.26 5.09
C PRO A 87 -6.28 -11.97 4.02
N ASP A 88 -6.73 -13.20 4.32
CA ASP A 88 -7.47 -14.03 3.36
C ASP A 88 -8.86 -13.46 3.02
N ASP A 89 -9.38 -12.57 3.86
CA ASP A 89 -10.65 -11.86 3.69
C ASP A 89 -10.50 -10.48 3.02
N ASN A 90 -9.30 -10.15 2.49
CA ASN A 90 -9.16 -8.95 1.65
C ASN A 90 -10.00 -9.09 0.35
N PRO A 91 -10.54 -7.99 -0.19
CA PRO A 91 -11.46 -8.04 -1.33
C PRO A 91 -10.81 -8.44 -2.66
N HIS A 92 -9.48 -8.46 -2.73
CA HIS A 92 -8.73 -8.84 -3.92
C HIS A 92 -7.80 -10.00 -3.58
N MET A 93 -8.30 -11.23 -3.74
CA MET A 93 -7.60 -12.49 -3.46
C MET A 93 -7.80 -13.55 -4.57
N GLY A 94 -8.31 -13.12 -5.74
CA GLY A 94 -8.67 -14.01 -6.84
C GLY A 94 -7.47 -14.49 -7.67
N VAL A 95 -7.73 -15.34 -8.67
CA VAL A 95 -6.69 -15.89 -9.57
C VAL A 95 -5.95 -14.81 -10.37
N ASP A 96 -6.58 -13.65 -10.58
CA ASP A 96 -6.02 -12.50 -11.29
C ASP A 96 -5.30 -11.51 -10.35
N SER A 97 -4.84 -11.96 -9.19
CA SER A 97 -4.19 -11.10 -8.20
C SER A 97 -2.79 -11.56 -7.83
N VAL A 98 -1.90 -10.60 -7.60
CA VAL A 98 -0.49 -10.85 -7.29
C VAL A 98 0.02 -10.06 -6.11
N ARG A 99 1.00 -10.64 -5.41
CA ARG A 99 1.60 -10.01 -4.25
C ARG A 99 2.59 -8.93 -4.70
N CYS A 100 2.20 -7.67 -4.57
CA CYS A 100 3.01 -6.52 -5.00
C CYS A 100 3.60 -5.70 -3.83
N HIS A 101 3.56 -6.20 -2.60
CA HIS A 101 3.92 -5.43 -1.40
C HIS A 101 5.33 -4.81 -1.38
N LEU A 102 6.31 -5.29 -2.15
CA LEU A 102 7.68 -4.74 -2.13
C LEU A 102 7.97 -3.74 -3.27
N THR A 103 7.06 -3.63 -4.23
CA THR A 103 7.20 -2.73 -5.39
C THR A 103 6.03 -1.76 -5.49
N GLY A 104 4.89 -2.08 -4.86
CA GLY A 104 3.61 -1.41 -5.04
C GLY A 104 3.06 -1.50 -6.46
N LEU A 105 3.60 -2.41 -7.29
CA LEU A 105 3.25 -2.61 -8.69
C LEU A 105 3.02 -4.10 -8.95
N ALA A 106 1.85 -4.45 -9.50
CA ALA A 106 1.61 -5.75 -10.11
C ALA A 106 2.42 -5.91 -11.40
N ASP A 107 2.77 -7.14 -11.77
CA ASP A 107 3.58 -7.39 -12.97
C ASP A 107 2.69 -7.31 -14.22
N TYR A 108 2.68 -6.14 -14.86
CA TYR A 108 1.89 -5.92 -16.09
C TYR A 108 2.25 -6.84 -17.25
N ALA A 109 3.35 -7.60 -17.20
CA ALA A 109 3.69 -8.59 -18.22
C ALA A 109 2.76 -9.82 -18.23
N LYS A 110 1.86 -9.98 -17.24
CA LYS A 110 1.10 -11.22 -17.00
C LYS A 110 -0.40 -11.05 -16.75
N HIS A 111 -1.11 -10.16 -17.46
CA HIS A 111 -2.57 -9.86 -17.38
C HIS A 111 -2.89 -8.60 -16.52
N PRO A 112 -4.13 -8.05 -16.50
CA PRO A 112 -4.47 -6.92 -15.63
C PRO A 112 -4.53 -7.39 -14.17
N GLU A 113 -3.37 -7.63 -13.57
CA GLU A 113 -3.24 -8.20 -12.25
C GLU A 113 -3.57 -7.16 -11.17
N VAL A 114 -4.40 -7.56 -10.21
CA VAL A 114 -4.71 -6.76 -9.02
C VAL A 114 -3.63 -6.95 -7.97
N CYS A 115 -3.12 -5.85 -7.43
CA CYS A 115 -2.27 -5.85 -6.25
C CYS A 115 -2.99 -6.46 -5.04
N LEU A 116 -2.53 -7.61 -4.57
CA LEU A 116 -2.95 -8.19 -3.29
C LEU A 116 -2.61 -7.22 -2.15
N GLY A 117 -3.59 -6.95 -1.29
CA GLY A 117 -3.44 -6.03 -0.14
C GLY A 117 -4.25 -4.74 -0.26
N VAL A 118 -4.85 -4.46 -1.41
CA VAL A 118 -5.79 -3.35 -1.55
C VAL A 118 -7.06 -3.68 -0.77
N SER A 119 -7.43 -2.84 0.20
CA SER A 119 -8.74 -2.93 0.84
C SER A 119 -9.75 -2.11 0.05
N GLN A 120 -9.43 -0.86 -0.30
CA GLN A 120 -10.30 0.04 -1.09
C GLN A 120 -9.50 1.13 -1.79
N SER A 121 -9.99 1.59 -2.95
CA SER A 121 -9.56 2.87 -3.57
C SER A 121 -10.19 4.05 -2.83
N VAL A 122 -9.42 5.10 -2.57
CA VAL A 122 -9.92 6.33 -1.95
C VAL A 122 -9.84 7.47 -2.97
N PRO A 123 -10.98 7.97 -3.47
CA PRO A 123 -11.02 9.12 -4.37
C PRO A 123 -10.43 10.38 -3.70
N HIS A 124 -9.86 11.25 -4.52
CA HIS A 124 -9.37 12.55 -4.09
C HIS A 124 -10.48 13.36 -3.39
N GLY A 125 -10.21 13.85 -2.18
CA GLY A 125 -11.12 14.72 -1.42
C GLY A 125 -12.10 14.03 -0.47
N GLN A 126 -12.10 12.70 -0.36
CA GLN A 126 -12.89 11.99 0.67
C GLN A 126 -12.09 11.77 1.96
N ARG A 127 -12.75 11.99 3.11
CA ARG A 127 -12.26 11.55 4.42
C ARG A 127 -12.81 10.16 4.72
N LEU A 128 -11.96 9.30 5.28
CA LEU A 128 -12.35 8.03 5.91
C LEU A 128 -12.99 8.29 7.27
#